data_AF-A0A8C6D397-F1
#
_entry.id   AF-A0A8C6D397-F1
#
_cell.length_a   1.000
_cell.length_b   1.000
_cell.length_c   1.000
_cell.angle_alpha   90.00
_cell.angle_beta   90.00
_cell.angle_gamma   90.00
#
_symmetry.space_group_name_H-M   'P 1'
#
loop_
_entity.id
_entity.type
_entity.pdbx_description
1 polymer ?
#
loop_
_entity_poly.entity_id
_entity_poly.type
_entity_poly.pdbx_seq_one_letter_code
_entity_poly.pdbx_strand_id
1 'polypeptide(L)'
;MPHCLYPLLQETPAPSRLHPGLPSHSLGLLWGLSWRRCRPGGVSGSLLCPPGPAAISVSICLQGRVCGLCGNFDDNALNDFTTRSQSVVGDVLEFGNSWKFSPSCPDALALKDPCTANPYRKSWAQKQCSIINSATFSACHAHVEPARYYMACVSDACACDSGGDCECFCTAVAAYAQACHDAGVCVSWRTPDVCPLFCDYYNPQGQCEWHYQPCGAPCLKTCQNPSGQCWPDTRGLEGCYPKCPPEAPIFDEDQMQCVASCPTPSPPPPCHAGGQSFWPGSKVPSDRNCYSW
;
A
#
# COMPACT_ATOMS: atom_id res chain seq x y z
N MET A 1 23.74 1.98 -13.93
CA MET A 1 23.96 1.74 -12.49
C MET A 1 22.68 1.15 -11.92
N PRO A 2 22.71 0.03 -11.20
CA PRO A 2 21.50 -0.67 -10.78
C PRO A 2 20.69 0.19 -9.80
N HIS A 3 19.37 0.24 -9.99
CA HIS A 3 18.44 0.85 -9.05
C HIS A 3 18.30 -0.06 -7.83
N CYS A 4 18.85 0.34 -6.67
CA CYS A 4 18.61 -0.37 -5.41
C CYS A 4 17.33 0.18 -4.76
N LEU A 5 16.37 -0.70 -4.46
CA LEU A 5 15.24 -0.45 -3.59
C LEU A 5 15.59 -1.03 -2.21
N TYR A 6 15.48 -0.23 -1.14
CA TYR A 6 15.73 -0.67 0.23
C TYR A 6 14.42 -0.67 1.03
N PRO A 7 14.12 -1.75 1.78
CA PRO A 7 13.06 -1.73 2.77
C PRO A 7 13.53 -1.01 4.05
N LEU A 8 12.69 -0.13 4.61
CA LEU A 8 12.78 0.30 6.01
C LEU A 8 11.84 -0.59 6.83
N LEU A 9 12.37 -1.28 7.84
CA LEU A 9 11.58 -2.05 8.79
C LEU A 9 12.03 -1.69 10.21
N GLN A 10 11.09 -1.22 11.04
CA GLN A 10 11.33 -0.93 12.45
C GLN A 10 11.01 -2.16 13.32
N GLU A 11 11.94 -2.51 14.20
CA GLU A 11 11.86 -3.57 15.21
C GLU A 11 11.03 -3.14 16.44
N THR A 12 10.24 -4.06 17.03
CA THR A 12 10.06 -4.24 18.50
C THR A 12 9.31 -5.55 18.82
N PRO A 13 9.53 -6.15 20.02
CA PRO A 13 9.33 -7.58 20.27
C PRO A 13 7.87 -8.02 20.42
N ALA A 14 7.59 -9.26 20.01
CA ALA A 14 6.29 -9.91 20.11
C ALA A 14 5.85 -10.11 21.59
N PRO A 15 4.60 -9.71 21.97
CA PRO A 15 4.00 -10.21 23.20
C PRO A 15 3.37 -11.58 22.95
N SER A 16 3.85 -12.57 23.70
CA SER A 16 3.20 -13.86 23.86
C SER A 16 1.87 -13.67 24.63
N ARG A 17 0.72 -13.94 24.01
CA ARG A 17 -0.50 -14.43 24.68
C ARG A 17 -1.57 -14.84 23.67
N LEU A 18 -1.79 -16.15 23.58
CA LEU A 18 -2.96 -16.78 22.98
C LEU A 18 -4.21 -16.48 23.83
N HIS A 19 -5.25 -15.91 23.23
CA HIS A 19 -6.63 -16.07 23.69
C HIS A 19 -7.34 -17.05 22.75
N PRO A 20 -8.01 -18.11 23.26
CA PRO A 20 -8.68 -19.08 22.42
C PRO A 20 -10.08 -18.56 22.06
N GLY A 21 -10.39 -18.47 20.76
CA GLY A 21 -11.79 -18.40 20.31
C GLY A 21 -12.19 -17.33 19.28
N LEU A 22 -11.35 -16.99 18.30
CA LEU A 22 -11.80 -16.25 17.10
C LEU A 22 -11.60 -17.08 15.83
N PRO A 23 -12.57 -17.09 14.88
CA PRO A 23 -12.46 -17.85 13.64
C PRO A 23 -11.33 -17.27 12.77
N SER A 24 -10.51 -18.17 12.23
CA SER A 24 -9.34 -17.87 11.40
C SER A 24 -9.70 -17.04 10.18
N HIS A 25 -9.54 -15.72 10.28
CA HIS A 25 -9.55 -14.81 9.14
C HIS A 25 -8.32 -13.91 9.24
N SER A 26 -7.42 -14.09 8.27
CA SER A 26 -6.44 -13.12 7.78
C SER A 26 -5.73 -12.30 8.85
N LEU A 27 -4.70 -12.88 9.48
CA LEU A 27 -3.65 -12.08 10.11
C LEU A 27 -2.76 -11.49 9.00
N GLY A 28 -3.25 -10.42 8.37
CA GLY A 28 -2.43 -9.56 7.52
C GLY A 28 -1.34 -8.93 8.38
N LEU A 29 -0.10 -9.40 8.21
CA LEU A 29 1.07 -8.69 8.68
C LEU A 29 1.15 -7.37 7.89
N LEU A 30 0.65 -6.29 8.47
CA LEU A 30 0.88 -4.94 7.98
C LEU A 30 2.32 -4.56 8.28
N TRP A 31 3.22 -4.95 7.38
CA TRP A 31 4.56 -4.39 7.31
C TRP A 31 4.44 -2.99 6.70
N GLY A 32 4.66 -1.97 7.52
CA GLY A 32 4.90 -0.61 7.03
C GLY A 32 6.24 -0.58 6.31
N LEU A 33 6.27 -0.94 5.03
CA LEU A 33 7.45 -0.79 4.17
C LEU A 33 7.53 0.66 3.71
N SER A 34 8.28 1.49 4.44
CA SER A 34 8.71 2.78 3.93
C SER A 34 9.93 2.54 3.03
N TRP A 35 9.90 2.93 1.76
CA TRP A 35 11.08 2.77 0.89
C TRP A 35 11.80 4.10 0.74
N ARG A 36 13.11 4.13 1.00
CA ARG A 36 13.95 5.27 0.63
C ARG A 36 14.78 4.95 -0.61
N ARG A 37 14.82 5.92 -1.53
CA ARG A 37 15.76 5.93 -2.65
C ARG A 37 17.04 6.63 -2.20
N CYS A 38 18.18 5.93 -2.17
CA CYS A 38 19.48 6.59 -2.06
C CYS A 38 19.79 7.32 -3.38
N ARG A 39 19.91 8.66 -3.36
CA ARG A 39 20.50 9.42 -4.47
C ARG A 39 22.02 9.47 -4.31
N PRO A 40 22.82 9.10 -5.32
CA PRO A 40 24.18 9.62 -5.43
C PRO A 40 24.12 11.10 -5.82
N GLY A 41 25.07 11.89 -5.34
CA GLY A 41 25.15 13.33 -5.62
C GLY A 41 25.00 13.66 -7.10
N GLY A 42 24.08 14.57 -7.41
CA GLY A 42 23.76 14.99 -8.77
C GLY A 42 22.45 15.77 -8.82
N VAL A 43 22.57 17.08 -8.99
CA VAL A 43 21.48 18.02 -9.23
C VAL A 43 20.77 17.67 -10.55
N SER A 44 19.60 17.04 -10.45
CA SER A 44 18.51 17.20 -11.41
C SER A 44 17.20 16.73 -10.77
N GLY A 45 16.18 17.59 -10.88
CA GLY A 45 14.86 17.41 -10.29
C GLY A 45 14.10 16.29 -10.96
N SER A 46 13.76 15.27 -10.17
CA SER A 46 12.72 14.30 -10.49
C SER A 46 12.19 13.86 -9.14
N LEU A 47 11.05 14.43 -8.75
CA LEU A 47 10.27 14.02 -7.58
C LEU A 47 9.83 12.59 -7.86
N LEU A 48 10.54 11.63 -7.28
CA LEU A 48 10.11 10.25 -7.22
C LEU A 48 9.64 10.04 -5.80
N CYS A 49 8.32 10.08 -5.60
CA CYS A 49 7.69 9.71 -4.34
C CYS A 49 8.18 8.31 -3.92
N PRO A 50 8.41 8.07 -2.61
CA PRO A 50 8.57 6.72 -2.12
C PRO A 50 7.30 5.91 -2.49
N PRO A 51 7.41 4.60 -2.80
CA PRO A 51 6.24 3.75 -2.95
C PRO A 51 5.43 3.83 -1.67
N GLY A 52 4.15 4.16 -1.80
CA GLY A 52 3.19 4.09 -0.71
C GLY A 52 3.04 2.65 -0.20
N PRO A 53 2.17 2.43 0.81
CA PRO A 53 1.90 1.11 1.35
C PRO A 53 1.47 0.17 0.22
N ALA A 54 2.15 -0.99 0.17
CA ALA A 54 1.84 -2.06 -0.78
C ALA A 54 1.37 -3.29 0.00
N ALA A 55 0.24 -3.85 -0.40
CA ALA A 55 -0.26 -5.12 0.10
C ALA A 55 -0.18 -6.18 -0.99
N ILE A 56 0.18 -7.41 -0.62
CA ILE A 56 0.26 -8.55 -1.53
C ILE A 56 -0.71 -9.61 -1.02
N SER A 57 -1.71 -9.94 -1.84
CA SER A 57 -2.63 -11.05 -1.56
C SER A 57 -2.14 -12.30 -2.29
N VAL A 58 -2.03 -13.40 -1.55
CA VAL A 58 -1.54 -14.68 -2.05
C VAL A 58 -2.61 -15.75 -1.80
N SER A 59 -2.81 -16.65 -2.77
CA SER A 59 -3.73 -17.77 -2.61
C SER A 59 -3.23 -18.76 -1.56
N ILE A 60 -4.14 -19.32 -0.76
CA ILE A 60 -3.85 -20.36 0.23
C ILE A 60 -3.14 -21.58 -0.37
N CYS A 61 -3.29 -21.83 -1.67
CA CYS A 61 -2.57 -22.90 -2.36
C CYS A 61 -1.04 -22.73 -2.35
N LEU A 62 -0.53 -21.54 -2.03
CA LEU A 62 0.88 -21.21 -1.92
C LEU A 62 1.39 -21.22 -0.47
N GLN A 63 0.59 -21.71 0.48
CA GLN A 63 1.00 -21.85 1.88
C GLN A 63 2.29 -22.67 2.01
N GLY A 64 3.30 -22.13 2.69
CA GLY A 64 4.63 -22.71 2.85
C GLY A 64 5.45 -22.82 1.56
N ARG A 65 5.02 -22.19 0.46
CA ARG A 65 5.67 -22.25 -0.87
C ARG A 65 6.25 -20.91 -1.32
N VAL A 66 6.12 -19.88 -0.51
CA VAL A 66 6.70 -18.56 -0.76
C VAL A 66 7.89 -18.33 0.16
N CYS A 67 8.71 -17.34 -0.19
CA CYS A 67 9.81 -16.89 0.64
C CYS A 67 10.12 -15.43 0.28
N GLY A 68 10.76 -14.71 1.20
CA GLY A 68 11.15 -13.32 0.97
C GLY A 68 10.92 -12.48 2.22
N LEU A 69 10.89 -11.16 2.02
CA LEU A 69 10.66 -10.19 3.09
C LEU A 69 9.28 -10.30 3.74
N CYS A 70 8.32 -10.96 3.08
CA CYS A 70 6.98 -11.22 3.61
C CYS A 70 6.87 -12.57 4.36
N GLY A 71 8.00 -13.22 4.65
CA GLY A 71 8.02 -14.53 5.31
C GLY A 71 7.78 -15.69 4.34
N ASN A 72 7.39 -16.84 4.89
CA ASN A 72 7.18 -18.08 4.14
C ASN A 72 5.69 -18.50 4.03
N PHE A 73 4.79 -17.76 4.68
CA PHE A 73 3.34 -17.99 4.67
C PHE A 73 2.98 -19.42 5.10
N ASP A 74 3.46 -19.89 6.25
CA ASP A 74 3.19 -21.23 6.81
C ASP A 74 2.36 -21.21 8.12
N ASP A 75 1.75 -20.06 8.46
CA ASP A 75 1.06 -19.77 9.72
C ASP A 75 1.95 -19.74 10.99
N ASN A 76 3.28 -19.71 10.85
CA ASN A 76 4.22 -19.61 11.97
C ASN A 76 5.14 -18.37 11.91
N ALA A 77 4.71 -17.29 12.56
CA ALA A 77 5.50 -16.04 12.59
C ALA A 77 6.91 -16.17 13.20
N LEU A 78 7.21 -17.24 13.95
CA LEU A 78 8.52 -17.42 14.59
C LEU A 78 9.65 -17.80 13.60
N ASN A 79 9.30 -18.24 12.39
CA ASN A 79 10.28 -18.60 11.36
C ASN A 79 10.26 -17.67 10.14
N ASP A 80 9.45 -16.60 10.15
CA ASP A 80 9.33 -15.68 9.02
C ASP A 80 10.66 -14.99 8.68
N PHE A 81 11.55 -14.83 9.67
CA PHE A 81 12.93 -14.37 9.46
C PHE A 81 13.85 -15.50 8.98
N THR A 82 13.43 -16.18 7.92
CA THR A 82 14.24 -17.15 7.18
C THR A 82 15.03 -16.43 6.09
N THR A 83 16.35 -16.53 6.15
CA THR A 83 17.25 -15.92 5.16
C THR A 83 17.19 -16.64 3.81
N ARG A 84 17.76 -16.01 2.77
CA ARG A 84 17.93 -16.65 1.45
C ARG A 84 18.71 -17.98 1.50
N SER A 85 19.54 -18.20 2.51
CA SER A 85 20.27 -19.45 2.75
C SER A 85 19.51 -20.46 3.61
N GLN A 86 18.21 -20.24 3.87
CA GLN A 86 17.33 -21.10 4.67
C GLN A 86 17.69 -21.17 6.16
N SER A 87 18.37 -20.15 6.69
CA SER A 87 18.67 -20.04 8.12
C SER A 87 17.62 -19.17 8.80
N VAL A 88 17.07 -19.62 9.92
CA VAL A 88 16.20 -18.79 10.76
C VAL A 88 17.08 -17.92 11.66
N VAL A 89 16.87 -16.61 11.61
CA VAL A 89 17.67 -15.61 12.35
C VAL A 89 16.79 -14.75 13.25
N GLY A 90 17.37 -14.24 14.34
CA GLY A 90 16.69 -13.31 15.23
C GLY A 90 16.90 -11.84 14.88
N ASP A 91 17.91 -11.52 14.06
CA ASP A 91 18.27 -10.16 13.69
C ASP A 91 17.62 -9.76 12.35
N VAL A 92 16.86 -8.66 12.36
CA VAL A 92 16.15 -8.17 11.16
C VAL A 92 17.08 -7.63 10.08
N LEU A 93 18.23 -7.08 10.45
CA LEU A 93 19.19 -6.58 9.44
C LEU A 93 19.83 -7.75 8.70
N GLU A 94 20.21 -8.81 9.42
CA GLU A 94 20.69 -10.05 8.82
C GLU A 94 19.64 -10.64 7.88
N PHE A 95 18.38 -10.76 8.33
CA PHE A 95 17.26 -11.22 7.51
C PHE A 95 17.08 -10.36 6.25
N GLY A 96 16.91 -9.05 6.40
CA GLY A 96 16.64 -8.12 5.30
C GLY A 96 17.78 -8.04 4.29
N ASN A 97 19.04 -8.00 4.76
CA ASN A 97 20.21 -7.97 3.89
C ASN A 97 20.41 -9.27 3.10
N SER A 98 19.98 -10.41 3.64
CA SER A 98 20.02 -11.69 2.91
C SER A 98 19.13 -11.72 1.65
N TRP A 99 18.08 -10.89 1.63
CA TRP A 99 17.12 -10.84 0.53
C TRP A 99 17.48 -9.85 -0.58
N LYS A 100 18.60 -9.11 -0.47
CA LYS A 100 19.05 -8.18 -1.51
C LYS A 100 19.13 -8.86 -2.88
N PHE A 101 18.66 -8.16 -3.90
CA PHE A 101 18.68 -8.67 -5.27
C PHE A 101 20.10 -8.67 -5.85
N SER A 102 20.85 -7.59 -5.64
CA SER A 102 22.21 -7.44 -6.13
C SER A 102 23.20 -7.45 -4.97
N PRO A 103 24.30 -8.23 -5.06
CA PRO A 103 25.36 -8.19 -4.06
C PRO A 103 26.10 -6.85 -4.03
N SER A 104 25.98 -6.04 -5.09
CA SER A 104 26.57 -4.70 -5.14
C SER A 104 25.83 -3.65 -4.32
N CYS A 105 24.59 -3.92 -3.87
CA CYS A 105 23.92 -3.02 -2.94
C CYS A 105 24.57 -3.20 -1.54
N PRO A 106 24.98 -2.11 -0.88
CA PRO A 106 25.48 -2.16 0.50
C PRO A 106 24.44 -2.73 1.44
N ASP A 107 24.92 -3.32 2.53
CA ASP A 107 24.05 -3.79 3.60
C ASP A 107 23.40 -2.59 4.31
N ALA A 108 22.13 -2.75 4.65
CA ALA A 108 21.41 -1.83 5.51
C ALA A 108 22.07 -1.82 6.90
N LEU A 109 22.25 -0.62 7.44
CA LEU A 109 22.77 -0.41 8.79
C LEU A 109 21.63 -0.28 9.79
N ALA A 110 21.95 -0.47 11.07
CA ALA A 110 20.99 -0.28 12.16
C ALA A 110 20.32 1.10 12.06
N LEU A 111 18.99 1.08 12.10
CA LEU A 111 18.18 2.29 12.01
C LEU A 111 18.45 3.18 13.23
N LYS A 112 18.92 4.39 12.96
CA LYS A 112 18.83 5.47 13.93
C LYS A 112 17.35 5.90 14.00
N ASP A 113 16.79 5.96 15.21
CA ASP A 113 15.44 6.49 15.41
C ASP A 113 15.29 7.86 14.72
N PRO A 114 14.37 7.99 13.73
CA PRO A 114 14.19 9.23 12.99
C PRO A 114 13.84 10.41 13.89
N CYS A 115 13.10 10.19 14.98
CA CYS A 115 12.77 11.26 15.92
C CYS A 115 13.96 11.66 16.80
N THR A 116 14.94 10.78 16.99
CA THR A 116 16.23 11.12 17.63
C THR A 116 17.15 11.85 16.65
N ALA A 117 17.09 11.52 15.36
CA ALA A 117 17.82 12.25 14.32
C ALA A 117 17.23 13.65 14.06
N ASN A 118 15.90 13.77 14.11
CA ASN A 118 15.13 14.99 13.84
C ASN A 118 14.25 15.39 15.05
N PRO A 119 14.85 15.77 16.19
CA PRO A 119 14.11 16.03 17.44
C PRO A 119 13.11 17.18 17.33
N TYR A 120 13.37 18.16 16.48
CA TYR A 120 12.49 19.31 16.24
C TYR A 120 11.14 18.92 15.61
N ARG A 121 11.05 17.74 14.96
CA ARG A 121 9.81 17.24 14.35
C ARG A 121 8.95 16.42 15.31
N LYS A 122 9.54 15.93 16.41
CA LYS A 122 8.92 14.95 17.29
C LYS A 122 7.59 15.42 17.89
N SER A 123 7.52 16.66 18.37
CA SER A 123 6.31 17.21 18.98
C SER A 123 5.16 17.33 17.96
N TRP A 124 5.46 17.77 16.75
CA TRP A 124 4.49 17.85 15.66
C TRP A 124 4.02 16.44 15.26
N ALA A 125 4.95 15.50 15.05
CA ALA A 125 4.64 14.11 14.71
C ALA A 125 3.72 13.45 15.74
N GLN A 126 4.07 13.55 17.03
CA GLN A 126 3.26 13.00 18.13
C GLN A 126 1.86 13.62 18.18
N LYS A 127 1.75 14.93 17.96
CA LYS A 127 0.47 15.64 17.95
C LYS A 127 -0.40 15.20 16.77
N GLN A 128 0.12 15.18 15.55
CA GLN A 128 -0.66 14.80 14.37
C GLN A 128 -1.08 13.33 14.43
N CYS A 129 -0.13 12.43 14.72
CA CYS A 129 -0.40 10.99 14.80
C CYS A 129 -1.35 10.61 15.95
N SER A 130 -1.60 11.50 16.92
CA SER A 130 -2.54 11.24 18.02
C SER A 130 -3.97 10.97 17.54
N ILE A 131 -4.32 11.35 16.31
CA ILE A 131 -5.61 11.00 15.69
C ILE A 131 -5.87 9.49 15.73
N ILE A 132 -4.84 8.64 15.58
CA ILE A 132 -4.95 7.18 15.64
C ILE A 132 -5.50 6.70 17.00
N ASN A 133 -5.14 7.39 18.08
CA ASN A 133 -5.58 7.08 19.45
C ASN A 133 -6.82 7.89 19.88
N SER A 134 -7.36 8.74 19.00
CA SER A 134 -8.46 9.63 19.32
C SER A 134 -9.84 8.96 19.16
N ALA A 135 -10.89 9.70 19.51
CA ALA A 135 -12.27 9.28 19.30
C ALA A 135 -12.59 8.93 17.84
N THR A 136 -11.89 9.53 16.87
CA THR A 136 -12.07 9.26 15.42
C THR A 136 -11.95 7.77 15.10
N PHE A 137 -11.03 7.05 15.76
CA PHE A 137 -10.80 5.62 15.54
C PHE A 137 -11.29 4.73 16.68
N SER A 138 -12.05 5.28 17.64
CA SER A 138 -12.49 4.54 18.85
C SER A 138 -13.23 3.23 18.55
N ALA A 139 -14.05 3.21 17.50
CA ALA A 139 -14.76 2.01 17.07
C ALA A 139 -13.81 0.90 16.55
N CYS A 140 -12.64 1.27 16.04
CA CYS A 140 -11.66 0.33 15.51
C CYS A 140 -10.68 -0.19 16.57
N HIS A 141 -10.47 0.53 17.67
CA HIS A 141 -9.50 0.17 18.72
C HIS A 141 -9.72 -1.24 19.30
N ALA A 142 -10.98 -1.72 19.32
CA ALA A 142 -11.32 -3.07 19.77
C ALA A 142 -10.97 -4.18 18.75
N HIS A 143 -10.75 -3.82 17.49
CA HIS A 143 -10.51 -4.75 16.39
C HIS A 143 -9.06 -4.73 15.90
N VAL A 144 -8.40 -3.58 15.95
CA VAL A 144 -7.02 -3.38 15.51
C VAL A 144 -6.25 -2.53 16.51
N GLU A 145 -5.19 -3.12 17.09
CA GLU A 145 -4.32 -2.48 18.09
C GLU A 145 -3.65 -1.20 17.51
N PRO A 146 -3.94 0.00 18.05
CA PRO A 146 -3.44 1.26 17.50
C PRO A 146 -1.96 1.51 17.75
N ALA A 147 -1.36 0.94 18.81
CA ALA A 147 -0.02 1.31 19.26
C ALA A 147 1.04 1.20 18.17
N ARG A 148 1.00 0.14 17.35
CA ARG A 148 1.97 -0.07 16.25
C ARG A 148 1.85 0.98 15.15
N TYR A 149 0.62 1.37 14.80
CA TYR A 149 0.36 2.36 13.75
C TYR A 149 0.71 3.77 14.24
N TYR A 150 0.43 4.06 15.51
CA TYR A 150 0.84 5.31 16.13
C TYR A 150 2.36 5.48 16.10
N MET A 151 3.10 4.45 16.53
CA MET A 151 4.58 4.49 16.53
C MET A 151 5.15 4.60 15.12
N ALA A 152 4.61 3.85 14.15
CA ALA A 152 4.99 3.96 12.75
C ALA A 152 4.73 5.37 12.19
N CYS A 153 3.53 5.92 12.43
CA CYS A 153 3.17 7.28 12.02
C CYS A 153 4.15 8.32 12.59
N VAL A 154 4.46 8.25 13.88
CA VAL A 154 5.38 9.20 14.53
C VAL A 154 6.78 9.09 13.92
N SER A 155 7.26 7.87 13.72
CA SER A 155 8.53 7.61 13.06
C SER A 155 8.59 8.20 11.66
N ASP A 156 7.61 7.88 10.80
CA ASP A 156 7.53 8.35 9.41
C ASP A 156 7.43 9.87 9.35
N ALA A 157 6.60 10.48 10.19
CA ALA A 157 6.46 11.93 10.30
C ALA A 157 7.75 12.65 10.76
N CYS A 158 8.56 12.01 11.62
CA CYS A 158 9.90 12.51 11.98
C CYS A 158 10.93 12.30 10.85
N ALA A 159 10.74 11.26 10.04
CA ALA A 159 11.61 10.83 8.97
C ALA A 159 11.50 11.65 7.69
N CYS A 160 10.38 12.35 7.48
CA CYS A 160 10.11 13.15 6.29
C CYS A 160 10.54 14.60 6.51
N ASP A 161 11.85 14.88 6.41
CA ASP A 161 12.49 16.15 6.74
C ASP A 161 12.82 17.05 5.53
N SER A 162 12.53 16.58 4.31
CA SER A 162 12.88 17.23 3.04
C SER A 162 11.68 17.85 2.31
N GLY A 163 10.56 18.03 3.02
CA GLY A 163 9.27 18.45 2.47
C GLY A 163 8.35 17.25 2.16
N GLY A 164 7.04 17.46 2.19
CA GLY A 164 6.05 16.37 2.07
C GLY A 164 5.58 15.79 3.41
N ASP A 165 5.79 16.50 4.51
CA ASP A 165 5.41 16.08 5.87
C ASP A 165 3.94 15.63 5.99
N CYS A 166 3.05 16.33 5.30
CA CYS A 166 1.64 15.99 5.23
C CYS A 166 1.42 14.65 4.50
N GLU A 167 2.20 14.34 3.46
CA GLU A 167 2.08 13.09 2.71
C GLU A 167 2.38 11.88 3.61
N CYS A 168 3.51 11.90 4.33
CA CYS A 168 3.91 10.78 5.20
C CYS A 168 2.93 10.54 6.35
N PHE A 169 2.45 11.62 6.99
CA PHE A 169 1.40 11.54 8.01
C PHE A 169 0.10 10.95 7.44
N CYS A 170 -0.38 11.47 6.32
CA CYS A 170 -1.63 11.02 5.72
C CYS A 170 -1.56 9.56 5.26
N THR A 171 -0.43 9.13 4.71
CA THR A 171 -0.20 7.74 4.31
C THR A 171 -0.21 6.79 5.51
N ALA A 172 0.41 7.17 6.63
CA ALA A 172 0.42 6.34 7.83
C ALA A 172 -0.97 6.22 8.47
N VAL A 173 -1.75 7.30 8.52
CA VAL A 173 -3.14 7.25 9.04
C VAL A 173 -4.06 6.47 8.09
N ALA A 174 -3.91 6.65 6.77
CA ALA A 174 -4.66 5.88 5.78
C ALA A 174 -4.41 4.37 5.91
N ALA A 175 -3.17 3.95 6.21
CA ALA A 175 -2.86 2.54 6.46
C ALA A 175 -3.60 1.98 7.69
N TYR A 176 -3.78 2.78 8.75
CA TYR A 176 -4.59 2.36 9.90
C TYR A 176 -6.08 2.30 9.54
N ALA A 177 -6.59 3.29 8.80
CA ALA A 177 -7.98 3.27 8.31
C ALA A 177 -8.27 2.06 7.42
N GLN A 178 -7.34 1.68 6.54
CA GLN A 178 -7.46 0.46 5.73
C GLN A 178 -7.49 -0.79 6.63
N ALA A 179 -6.61 -0.88 7.63
CA ALA A 179 -6.61 -2.00 8.57
C ALA A 179 -7.94 -2.12 9.34
N CYS A 180 -8.53 -0.99 9.74
CA CYS A 180 -9.85 -0.95 10.35
C CYS A 180 -10.93 -1.50 9.42
N HIS A 181 -10.92 -1.08 8.15
CA HIS A 181 -11.85 -1.56 7.14
C HIS A 181 -11.68 -3.07 6.85
N ASP A 182 -10.43 -3.54 6.83
CA ASP A 182 -10.07 -4.96 6.76
C ASP A 182 -10.55 -5.76 7.97
N ALA A 183 -10.74 -5.10 9.12
CA ALA A 183 -11.39 -5.69 10.29
C ALA A 183 -12.92 -5.48 10.33
N GLY A 184 -13.50 -4.84 9.31
CA GLY A 184 -14.95 -4.60 9.17
C GLY A 184 -15.44 -3.28 9.75
N VAL A 185 -14.53 -2.37 10.14
CA VAL A 185 -14.86 -1.06 10.71
C VAL A 185 -14.49 0.04 9.72
N CYS A 186 -15.50 0.63 9.08
CA CYS A 186 -15.29 1.76 8.19
C CYS A 186 -15.14 3.07 8.97
N VAL A 187 -14.02 3.78 8.79
CA VAL A 187 -13.71 5.04 9.50
C VAL A 187 -13.49 6.18 8.50
N SER A 188 -14.35 7.20 8.54
CA SER A 188 -14.13 8.44 7.80
C SER A 188 -13.33 9.43 8.65
N TRP A 189 -12.03 9.53 8.39
CA TRP A 189 -11.08 10.27 9.24
C TRP A 189 -10.56 11.58 8.63
N ARG A 190 -10.66 11.74 7.31
CA ARG A 190 -10.24 12.95 6.59
C ARG A 190 -11.20 14.11 6.86
N THR A 191 -10.64 15.32 6.96
CA THR A 191 -11.38 16.57 7.08
C THR A 191 -10.73 17.64 6.19
N PRO A 192 -11.36 18.81 5.97
CA PRO A 192 -10.72 19.91 5.24
C PRO A 192 -9.36 20.33 5.81
N ASP A 193 -9.18 20.19 7.14
CA ASP A 193 -7.94 20.55 7.85
C ASP A 193 -6.96 19.37 8.01
N VAL A 194 -7.45 18.13 7.85
CA VAL A 194 -6.68 16.90 8.07
C VAL A 194 -6.74 16.03 6.82
N CYS A 195 -5.63 16.00 6.08
CA CYS A 195 -5.47 15.16 4.89
C CYS A 195 -6.61 15.29 3.87
N PRO A 196 -6.95 16.53 3.43
CA PRO A 196 -8.07 16.75 2.53
C PRO A 196 -7.89 15.99 1.21
N LEU A 197 -9.02 15.53 0.66
CA LEU A 197 -9.08 14.86 -0.64
C LEU A 197 -10.11 15.58 -1.52
N PHE A 198 -9.70 15.98 -2.72
CA PHE A 198 -10.48 16.81 -3.64
C PHE A 198 -11.15 15.96 -4.72
N CYS A 199 -12.15 15.15 -4.36
CA CYS A 199 -12.86 14.31 -5.33
C CYS A 199 -13.79 15.11 -6.26
N ASP A 200 -14.21 16.29 -5.83
CA ASP A 200 -15.03 17.21 -6.63
C ASP A 200 -14.28 17.80 -7.83
N TYR A 201 -12.95 17.78 -7.81
CA TYR A 201 -12.11 18.12 -8.96
C TYR A 201 -12.50 17.37 -10.24
N TYR A 202 -12.97 16.13 -10.11
CA TYR A 202 -13.36 15.28 -11.23
C TYR A 202 -14.77 15.56 -11.75
N ASN A 203 -15.55 16.41 -11.08
CA ASN A 203 -16.90 16.74 -11.51
C ASN A 203 -16.89 17.89 -12.54
N PRO A 204 -17.45 17.67 -13.75
CA PRO A 204 -17.77 18.76 -14.66
C PRO A 204 -18.73 19.77 -14.02
N GLN A 205 -18.78 20.99 -14.56
CA GLN A 205 -19.65 22.05 -14.03
C GLN A 205 -21.11 21.60 -13.96
N GLY A 206 -21.70 21.67 -12.75
CA GLY A 206 -23.10 21.29 -12.51
C GLY A 206 -23.32 19.79 -12.31
N GLN A 207 -22.26 18.96 -12.34
CA GLN A 207 -22.33 17.54 -12.04
C GLN A 207 -21.80 17.25 -10.62
N CYS A 208 -22.19 16.09 -10.08
CA CYS A 208 -21.84 15.65 -8.73
C CYS A 208 -21.78 14.12 -8.71
N GLU A 209 -20.91 13.56 -9.56
CA GLU A 209 -20.80 12.12 -9.77
C GLU A 209 -19.67 11.52 -8.92
N TRP A 210 -18.55 12.22 -8.82
CA TRP A 210 -17.38 11.80 -8.06
C TRP A 210 -17.51 12.17 -6.59
N HIS A 211 -17.39 11.17 -5.74
CA HIS A 211 -17.48 11.32 -4.29
C HIS A 211 -16.37 10.57 -3.59
N TYR A 212 -15.90 11.15 -2.49
CA TYR A 212 -15.04 10.45 -1.54
C TYR A 212 -15.79 9.27 -0.92
N GLN A 213 -15.18 8.09 -0.99
CA GLN A 213 -15.59 6.89 -0.28
C GLN A 213 -14.47 6.48 0.68
N PRO A 214 -14.66 6.64 2.01
CA PRO A 214 -13.61 6.37 3.01
C PRO A 214 -13.17 4.90 3.04
N CYS A 215 -14.01 4.00 2.53
CA CYS A 215 -13.82 2.54 2.62
C CYS A 215 -14.02 1.87 1.25
N GLY A 216 -13.92 2.67 0.19
CA GLY A 216 -14.19 2.26 -1.18
C GLY A 216 -15.66 2.15 -1.55
N ALA A 217 -15.89 2.09 -2.85
CA ALA A 217 -17.21 1.80 -3.40
C ALA A 217 -17.41 0.27 -3.54
N PRO A 218 -18.67 -0.20 -3.49
CA PRO A 218 -19.02 -1.54 -3.97
C PRO A 218 -18.49 -1.76 -5.39
N CYS A 219 -18.22 -3.02 -5.75
CA CYS A 219 -17.67 -3.36 -7.06
C CYS A 219 -18.38 -2.62 -8.21
N LEU A 220 -17.65 -1.74 -8.88
CA LEU A 220 -18.21 -0.97 -10.00
C LEU A 220 -18.27 -1.84 -11.24
N LYS A 221 -19.35 -1.67 -12.00
CA LYS A 221 -19.41 -2.14 -13.37
C LYS A 221 -18.68 -1.13 -14.25
N THR A 222 -17.65 -1.60 -14.92
CA THR A 222 -16.80 -0.75 -15.74
C THR A 222 -16.59 -1.36 -17.12
N CYS A 223 -15.96 -0.63 -18.04
CA CYS A 223 -15.68 -1.18 -19.37
C CYS A 223 -14.56 -2.23 -19.36
N GLN A 224 -13.64 -2.16 -18.39
CA GLN A 224 -12.66 -3.24 -18.17
C GLN A 224 -13.22 -4.38 -17.30
N ASN A 225 -14.29 -4.14 -16.53
CA ASN A 225 -15.02 -5.15 -15.76
C ASN A 225 -16.54 -5.18 -16.09
N PRO A 226 -16.94 -5.68 -17.27
CA PRO A 226 -18.34 -5.63 -17.72
C PRO A 226 -19.28 -6.51 -16.90
N SER A 227 -18.77 -7.54 -16.21
CA SER A 227 -19.58 -8.40 -15.34
C SER A 227 -19.94 -7.73 -14.02
N GLY A 228 -19.20 -6.68 -13.63
CA GLY A 228 -19.32 -6.07 -12.29
C GLY A 228 -19.01 -7.05 -11.16
N GLN A 229 -18.25 -8.11 -11.45
CA GLN A 229 -17.84 -9.10 -10.47
C GLN A 229 -16.40 -8.81 -10.06
N CYS A 230 -16.23 -8.38 -8.81
CA CYS A 230 -14.92 -8.22 -8.20
C CYS A 230 -14.58 -9.46 -7.38
N TRP A 231 -13.31 -9.61 -7.02
CA TRP A 231 -12.89 -10.70 -6.17
C TRP A 231 -13.65 -10.62 -4.82
N PRO A 232 -14.22 -11.71 -4.30
CA PRO A 232 -15.04 -11.66 -3.09
C PRO A 232 -14.30 -11.10 -1.86
N ASP A 233 -12.98 -11.18 -1.85
CA ASP A 233 -12.10 -10.76 -0.75
C ASP A 233 -11.42 -9.40 -1.01
N THR A 234 -11.70 -8.72 -2.14
CA THR A 234 -11.24 -7.34 -2.29
C THR A 234 -12.14 -6.43 -1.47
N ARG A 235 -11.67 -6.08 -0.28
CA ARG A 235 -12.29 -5.00 0.48
C ARG A 235 -12.03 -3.69 -0.24
N GLY A 236 -13.04 -2.81 -0.26
CA GLY A 236 -12.94 -1.52 -0.94
C GLY A 236 -11.73 -0.71 -0.46
N LEU A 237 -11.12 0.05 -1.35
CA LEU A 237 -10.00 0.93 -1.02
C LEU A 237 -10.51 2.35 -0.84
N GLU A 238 -9.96 3.09 0.12
CA GLU A 238 -10.25 4.52 0.27
C GLU A 238 -9.96 5.27 -1.05
N GLY A 239 -10.89 6.12 -1.50
CA GLY A 239 -10.66 6.90 -2.72
C GLY A 239 -11.85 7.71 -3.21
N CYS A 240 -11.68 8.29 -4.41
CA CYS A 240 -12.75 8.97 -5.14
C CYS A 240 -13.39 7.98 -6.11
N TYR A 241 -14.72 7.86 -6.06
CA TYR A 241 -15.47 6.95 -6.92
C TYR A 241 -16.63 7.67 -7.60
N PRO A 242 -16.89 7.38 -8.89
CA PRO A 242 -18.06 7.91 -9.60
C PRO A 242 -19.33 7.15 -9.18
N LYS A 243 -20.45 7.88 -9.09
CA LYS A 243 -21.80 7.33 -8.97
C LYS A 243 -22.53 7.53 -10.28
N CYS A 244 -22.41 6.53 -11.14
CA CYS A 244 -23.05 6.58 -12.45
C CYS A 244 -24.58 6.56 -12.38
N PRO A 245 -25.25 7.38 -13.20
CA PRO A 245 -26.72 7.44 -13.22
C PRO A 245 -27.32 6.19 -13.89
N PRO A 246 -28.60 5.85 -13.62
CA PRO A 246 -29.24 4.65 -14.17
C PRO A 246 -29.25 4.57 -15.70
N GLU A 247 -29.26 5.72 -16.38
CA GLU A 247 -29.25 5.84 -17.84
C GLU A 247 -27.88 5.49 -18.44
N ALA A 248 -26.81 5.62 -17.64
CA ALA A 248 -25.43 5.37 -18.04
C ALA A 248 -24.67 4.61 -16.93
N PRO A 249 -25.05 3.37 -16.60
CA PRO A 249 -24.63 2.70 -15.37
C PRO A 249 -23.22 2.07 -15.42
N ILE A 250 -22.49 2.23 -16.51
CA ILE A 250 -21.14 1.66 -16.69
C ILE A 250 -20.13 2.79 -16.68
N PHE A 251 -19.10 2.68 -15.85
CA PHE A 251 -18.01 3.66 -15.86
C PHE A 251 -16.95 3.28 -16.90
N ASP A 252 -16.68 4.15 -17.86
CA ASP A 252 -15.58 4.02 -18.82
C ASP A 252 -14.30 4.61 -18.18
N GLU A 253 -13.37 3.73 -17.80
CA GLU A 253 -12.14 4.15 -17.13
C GLU A 253 -11.17 4.94 -18.03
N ASP A 254 -11.22 4.72 -19.34
CA ASP A 254 -10.33 5.40 -20.29
C ASP A 254 -10.82 6.82 -20.56
N GLN A 255 -12.14 7.00 -20.64
CA GLN A 255 -12.77 8.29 -20.90
C GLN A 255 -13.14 9.06 -19.62
N MET A 256 -13.03 8.42 -18.46
CA MET A 256 -13.38 8.98 -17.15
C MET A 256 -14.84 9.48 -17.07
N GLN A 257 -15.77 8.75 -17.68
CA GLN A 257 -17.18 9.13 -17.74
C GLN A 257 -18.12 7.92 -17.67
N CYS A 258 -19.35 8.17 -17.24
CA CYS A 258 -20.41 7.17 -17.21
C CYS A 258 -21.05 7.03 -18.61
N VAL A 259 -21.18 5.79 -19.09
CA VAL A 259 -21.72 5.44 -20.40
C VAL A 259 -22.84 4.40 -20.31
N ALA A 260 -23.79 4.45 -21.25
CA ALA A 260 -24.86 3.45 -21.34
C ALA A 260 -24.35 2.09 -21.83
N SER A 261 -23.31 2.10 -22.67
CA SER A 261 -22.67 0.92 -23.25
C SER A 261 -21.21 1.22 -23.53
N CYS A 262 -20.34 0.22 -23.37
CA CYS A 262 -18.92 0.37 -23.67
C CYS A 262 -18.63 0.49 -25.17
N PRO A 263 -17.52 1.13 -25.57
CA PRO A 263 -17.08 1.16 -26.96
C PRO A 263 -16.92 -0.27 -27.51
N THR A 264 -17.50 -0.54 -28.68
CA THR A 264 -17.32 -1.80 -29.40
C THR A 264 -16.44 -1.62 -30.64
N PRO A 265 -15.43 -2.49 -30.87
CA PRO A 265 -15.00 -3.57 -29.99
C PRO A 265 -14.34 -3.00 -28.74
N SER A 266 -14.56 -3.64 -27.59
CA SER A 266 -13.78 -3.36 -26.38
C SER A 266 -12.31 -3.54 -26.77
N PRO A 267 -11.47 -2.49 -26.70
CA PRO A 267 -10.04 -2.67 -26.95
C PRO A 267 -9.56 -3.78 -26.02
N PRO A 268 -8.84 -4.81 -26.52
CA PRO A 268 -8.26 -5.79 -25.62
C PRO A 268 -7.38 -5.05 -24.61
N PRO A 269 -7.42 -5.43 -23.32
CA PRO A 269 -6.63 -4.74 -22.31
C PRO A 269 -5.15 -4.72 -22.73
N PRO A 270 -4.43 -3.62 -22.48
CA PRO A 270 -3.02 -3.54 -22.85
C PRO A 270 -2.20 -4.62 -22.13
N CYS A 271 -1.26 -5.23 -22.84
CA CYS A 271 -0.31 -6.16 -22.26
C CYS A 271 0.80 -5.39 -21.53
N HIS A 272 1.20 -5.85 -20.35
CA HIS A 272 2.31 -5.23 -19.62
C HIS A 272 3.59 -6.04 -19.77
N ALA A 273 4.65 -5.41 -20.30
CA ALA A 273 5.98 -6.02 -20.42
C ALA A 273 7.05 -5.00 -20.02
N GLY A 274 7.99 -5.39 -19.14
CA GLY A 274 9.08 -4.49 -18.71
C GLY A 274 8.63 -3.18 -18.04
N GLY A 275 7.44 -3.15 -17.43
CA GLY A 275 6.88 -1.94 -16.82
C GLY A 275 6.23 -0.96 -17.80
N GLN A 276 6.06 -1.33 -19.08
CA GLN A 276 5.35 -0.55 -20.08
C GLN A 276 4.07 -1.29 -20.52
N SER A 277 3.02 -0.51 -20.79
CA SER A 277 1.74 -0.98 -21.33
C SER A 277 1.77 -0.95 -22.86
N PHE A 278 1.43 -2.07 -23.49
CA PHE A 278 1.41 -2.26 -24.93
C PHE A 278 -0.01 -2.54 -25.39
N TRP A 279 -0.55 -1.65 -26.21
CA TRP A 279 -1.83 -1.89 -26.85
C TRP A 279 -1.72 -3.03 -27.88
N PRO A 280 -2.80 -3.79 -28.11
CA PRO A 280 -2.86 -4.77 -29.18
C PRO A 280 -2.38 -4.20 -30.52
N GLY A 281 -1.43 -4.89 -31.17
CA GLY A 281 -0.76 -4.43 -32.39
C GLY A 281 0.55 -3.64 -32.18
N SER A 282 0.87 -3.27 -30.94
CA SER A 282 2.16 -2.65 -30.61
C SER A 282 3.30 -3.67 -30.67
N LYS A 283 4.48 -3.25 -31.13
CA LYS A 283 5.70 -4.06 -31.05
C LYS A 283 6.25 -3.99 -29.63
N VAL A 284 6.22 -5.11 -28.91
CA VAL A 284 6.88 -5.24 -27.61
C VAL A 284 8.37 -5.47 -27.86
N PRO A 285 9.28 -4.61 -27.35
CA PRO A 285 10.72 -4.87 -27.44
C PRO A 285 11.04 -6.17 -26.69
N SER A 286 11.61 -7.15 -27.38
CA SER A 286 12.12 -8.38 -26.75
C SER A 286 13.64 -8.33 -26.67
N ASP A 287 14.20 -8.46 -25.47
CA ASP A 287 15.66 -8.57 -25.27
C ASP A 287 16.21 -9.96 -25.68
N ARG A 288 15.33 -10.90 -26.05
CA ARG A 288 15.67 -12.24 -26.52
C ARG A 288 14.85 -12.61 -27.75
N ASN A 289 15.54 -13.02 -28.81
CA ASN A 289 14.90 -13.66 -29.98
C ASN A 289 14.23 -14.96 -29.54
N CYS A 290 12.96 -15.13 -29.86
CA CYS A 290 12.24 -16.38 -29.64
C CYS A 290 12.92 -17.50 -30.44
N TYR A 291 13.59 -18.44 -29.76
CA TYR A 291 13.99 -19.69 -30.39
C TYR A 291 12.75 -20.59 -30.50
N SER A 292 12.34 -20.87 -31.74
CA SER A 292 11.45 -21.98 -32.05
C SER A 292 12.24 -23.28 -31.87
N TRP A 293 11.88 -24.08 -30.87
CA TRP A 293 12.24 -25.50 -30.84
C TRP A 293 11.22 -26.30 -31.64
#